data_AF-A0AA42UU12-F1
#
_entry.id   AF-A0AA42UU12-F1
#
_cell.length_a   1.000
_cell.length_b   1.000
_cell.length_c   1.000
_cell.angle_alpha   90.00
_cell.angle_beta   90.00
_cell.angle_gamma   90.00
#
_symmetry.space_group_name_H-M   'P 1'
#
loop_
_entity.id
_entity.type
_entity.pdbx_description
1 polymer ?
#
loop_
_entity_poly.entity_id
_entity_poly.type
_entity_poly.pdbx_seq_one_letter_code
_entity_poly.pdbx_strand_id
1 'polypeptide(L)'
;MARPCTFGIEEEYLLVDLATGRVMAAPSPAVARCCRDVLGPWFAEEMFRSQVEVASPVFDTLHQARGFFTEQRQRLSQALAREGAGLYGAGSHPIAQWLRQRPRDTPHYRQLFDDYRLVARRSLLNGLHVHVGVPAGVDRMQVINRLLYWLPLLLALSTSSAYWGGQDTGYMSYRRVVCGEWPHMGLPEPLPDWSAYERYRALLQRTGSLAEDGDFWWAIRPSRRFPTVELRICDGCPRLDDVLAIAGLFRHLVEHALGRNDAVASREMRWVTQENYWRALRQGRLGTFIGVHEQRPVSAEGWLTQLQSQCPADTADAERAFIQARRILRDGTSADHQRETYARAREQGLDDRQAMRKVVKQAMDDHLLVSVGHSVQIA
;
A
#
# COMPACT_ATOMS: atom_id res chain seq x y z
N MET A 1 26.26 -13.69 9.74
CA MET A 1 24.99 -13.26 9.10
C MET A 1 25.09 -11.77 8.82
N ALA A 2 24.74 -11.31 7.62
CA ALA A 2 24.68 -9.88 7.33
C ALA A 2 23.61 -9.24 8.22
N ARG A 3 23.83 -8.00 8.67
CA ARG A 3 22.84 -7.28 9.48
C ARG A 3 21.58 -7.05 8.61
N PRO A 4 20.37 -7.36 9.11
CA PRO A 4 19.12 -7.06 8.41
C PRO A 4 19.02 -5.59 7.98
N CYS A 5 18.43 -5.32 6.83
CA CYS A 5 18.25 -3.97 6.29
C CYS A 5 17.27 -3.19 7.16
N THR A 6 17.51 -1.90 7.37
CA THR A 6 16.54 -1.03 8.03
C THR A 6 15.36 -0.72 7.10
N PHE A 7 14.19 -0.41 7.66
CA PHE A 7 13.01 -0.08 6.86
C PHE A 7 12.15 1.02 7.49
N GLY A 8 11.30 1.66 6.70
CA GLY A 8 10.29 2.64 7.13
C GLY A 8 8.96 2.38 6.44
N ILE A 9 7.86 2.85 7.01
CA ILE A 9 6.50 2.64 6.53
C ILE A 9 5.77 3.98 6.48
N GLU A 10 5.02 4.22 5.40
CA GLU A 10 4.08 5.33 5.28
C GLU A 10 2.66 4.77 5.18
N GLU A 11 1.76 5.24 6.05
CA GLU A 11 0.33 4.91 6.02
C GLU A 11 -0.52 6.13 5.71
N GLU A 12 -1.40 6.02 4.72
CA GLU A 12 -2.34 7.08 4.35
C GLU A 12 -3.74 6.79 4.92
N TYR A 13 -4.39 7.83 5.43
CA TYR A 13 -5.73 7.76 6.00
C TYR A 13 -6.66 8.83 5.44
N LEU A 14 -7.92 8.47 5.25
CA LEU A 14 -9.01 9.43 5.04
C LEU A 14 -9.65 9.81 6.38
N LEU A 15 -9.88 11.10 6.56
CA LEU A 15 -10.61 11.68 7.69
C LEU A 15 -12.11 11.55 7.44
N VAL A 16 -12.81 10.88 8.35
CA VAL A 16 -14.26 10.63 8.26
C VAL A 16 -14.99 11.24 9.45
N ASP A 17 -16.25 11.64 9.24
CA ASP A 17 -17.17 11.98 10.31
C ASP A 17 -17.62 10.71 11.03
N LEU A 18 -17.41 10.61 12.34
CA LEU A 18 -17.68 9.37 13.11
C LEU A 18 -19.17 9.02 13.16
N ALA A 19 -20.05 10.02 13.16
CA ALA A 19 -21.49 9.80 13.24
C ALA A 19 -22.06 9.20 11.95
N THR A 20 -21.47 9.55 10.80
CA THR A 20 -22.02 9.21 9.48
C THR A 20 -21.14 8.27 8.66
N GLY A 21 -19.87 8.09 9.01
CA GLY A 21 -18.88 7.35 8.23
C GLY A 21 -18.60 7.99 6.86
N ARG A 22 -18.76 9.31 6.72
CA ARG A 22 -18.52 10.01 5.45
C ARG A 22 -17.18 10.72 5.48
N VAL A 23 -16.43 10.63 4.39
CA VAL A 23 -15.20 11.42 4.22
C VAL A 23 -15.49 12.92 4.33
N MET A 24 -14.76 13.59 5.21
CA MET A 24 -14.91 15.00 5.50
C MET A 24 -14.32 15.84 4.36
N ALA A 25 -15.13 16.32 3.42
CA ALA A 25 -14.64 17.10 2.27
C ALA A 25 -13.80 18.34 2.65
N ALA A 26 -14.07 18.92 3.81
CA ALA A 26 -13.32 20.03 4.39
C ALA A 26 -13.23 19.84 5.91
N PRO A 27 -12.23 19.10 6.42
CA PRO A 27 -12.04 18.95 7.85
C PRO A 27 -11.85 20.31 8.52
N SER A 28 -12.31 20.45 9.77
CA SER A 28 -12.14 21.69 10.51
C SER A 28 -10.65 21.98 10.76
N PRO A 29 -10.27 23.25 10.96
CA PRO A 29 -8.91 23.58 11.38
C PRO A 29 -8.50 22.88 12.68
N ALA A 30 -9.45 22.55 13.56
CA ALA A 30 -9.19 21.80 14.80
C ALA A 30 -8.79 20.35 14.49
N VAL A 31 -9.52 19.65 13.63
CA VAL A 31 -9.17 18.30 13.15
C VAL A 31 -7.77 18.30 12.51
N ALA A 32 -7.49 19.25 11.62
CA ALA A 32 -6.20 19.31 10.94
C ALA A 32 -5.02 19.62 11.89
N ARG A 33 -5.24 20.48 12.91
CA ARG A 33 -4.23 20.72 13.97
C ARG A 33 -4.04 19.49 14.85
N CYS A 34 -5.13 18.83 15.26
CA CYS A 34 -5.09 17.61 16.04
C CYS A 34 -4.18 16.54 15.40
N CYS A 35 -4.30 16.31 14.09
CA CYS A 35 -3.41 15.37 13.39
C CYS A 35 -1.93 15.77 13.49
N ARG A 36 -1.62 17.05 13.24
CA ARG A 36 -0.25 17.58 13.33
C ARG A 36 0.32 17.50 14.73
N ASP A 37 -0.45 17.87 15.74
CA ASP A 37 0.00 17.90 17.14
C ASP A 37 0.25 16.49 17.68
N VAL A 38 -0.59 15.52 17.30
CA VAL A 38 -0.44 14.13 17.72
C VAL A 38 0.77 13.46 17.06
N LEU A 39 0.88 13.60 15.73
CA LEU A 39 1.91 12.90 14.94
C LEU A 39 3.26 13.63 14.96
N GLY A 40 3.26 14.94 15.21
CA GLY A 40 4.47 15.76 15.28
C GLY A 40 5.36 15.59 14.04
N PRO A 41 6.61 15.11 14.19
CA PRO A 41 7.54 14.94 13.07
C PRO A 41 7.14 13.83 12.08
N TRP A 42 6.19 12.96 12.45
CA TRP A 42 5.71 11.86 11.63
C TRP A 42 4.51 12.24 10.75
N PHE A 43 4.01 13.46 10.89
CA PHE A 43 2.93 13.98 10.06
C PHE A 43 3.44 14.34 8.67
N ALA A 44 2.78 13.81 7.64
CA ALA A 44 2.95 14.24 6.26
C ALA A 44 1.61 14.71 5.66
N GLU A 45 1.72 15.67 4.74
CA GLU A 45 0.58 16.16 3.97
C GLU A 45 0.41 15.34 2.70
N GLU A 46 -0.83 14.96 2.40
CA GLU A 46 -1.24 14.25 1.18
C GLU A 46 -2.15 15.12 0.26
N MET A 47 -2.47 14.69 -0.96
CA MET A 47 -3.14 15.50 -1.98
C MET A 47 -4.47 16.17 -1.58
N PHE A 48 -5.27 15.55 -0.70
CA PHE A 48 -6.55 16.11 -0.24
C PHE A 48 -6.49 16.60 1.20
N ARG A 49 -7.22 17.67 1.51
CA ARG A 49 -7.36 18.18 2.90
C ARG A 49 -7.94 17.13 3.85
N SER A 50 -8.71 16.19 3.32
CA SER A 50 -9.33 15.07 4.03
C SER A 50 -8.40 13.88 4.22
N GLN A 51 -7.12 14.00 3.86
CA GLN A 51 -6.14 12.93 4.04
C GLN A 51 -5.03 13.33 5.01
N VAL A 52 -4.47 12.33 5.67
CA VAL A 52 -3.32 12.43 6.55
C VAL A 52 -2.41 11.25 6.25
N GLU A 53 -1.11 11.51 6.19
CA GLU A 53 -0.09 10.47 6.05
C GLU A 53 0.73 10.41 7.34
N VAL A 54 1.04 9.18 7.77
CA VAL A 54 1.95 8.89 8.88
C VAL A 54 3.23 8.30 8.31
N ALA A 55 4.29 9.09 8.28
CA ALA A 55 5.63 8.66 7.86
C ALA A 55 6.44 8.23 9.09
N SER A 56 6.77 6.94 9.19
CA SER A 56 7.41 6.38 10.38
C SER A 56 8.88 6.81 10.54
N PRO A 57 9.48 6.64 11.74
CA PRO A 57 10.93 6.56 11.86
C PRO A 57 11.48 5.33 11.11
N VAL A 58 12.81 5.23 11.08
CA VAL A 58 13.51 4.05 10.57
C VAL A 58 13.55 2.96 11.64
N PHE A 59 13.21 1.74 11.25
CA PHE A 59 13.16 0.56 12.12
C PHE A 59 14.22 -0.48 11.76
N ASP A 60 14.71 -1.19 12.78
CA ASP A 60 15.52 -2.40 12.64
C ASP A 60 14.66 -3.69 12.72
N THR A 61 13.46 -3.64 13.33
CA THR A 61 12.61 -4.82 13.56
C THR A 61 11.12 -4.53 13.38
N LEU A 62 10.33 -5.55 13.02
CA LEU A 62 8.86 -5.45 12.99
C LEU A 62 8.25 -5.18 14.37
N HIS A 63 8.95 -5.54 15.46
CA HIS A 63 8.51 -5.25 16.81
C HIS A 63 8.50 -3.73 17.09
N GLN A 64 9.55 -3.01 16.69
CA GLN A 64 9.60 -1.55 16.79
C GLN A 64 8.50 -0.90 15.94
N ALA A 65 8.31 -1.36 14.70
CA ALA A 65 7.25 -0.88 13.82
C ALA A 65 5.86 -1.10 14.44
N ARG A 66 5.59 -2.29 14.99
CA ARG A 66 4.34 -2.60 15.69
C ARG A 66 4.09 -1.64 16.86
N GLY A 67 5.08 -1.45 17.72
CA GLY A 67 4.99 -0.55 18.87
C GLY A 67 4.63 0.88 18.44
N PHE A 68 5.37 1.41 17.46
CA PHE A 68 5.14 2.73 16.92
C PHE A 68 3.72 2.90 16.35
N PHE A 69 3.31 2.05 15.41
CA PHE A 69 2.01 2.21 14.76
C PHE A 69 0.84 1.91 15.69
N THR A 70 0.99 1.00 16.66
CA THR A 70 -0.02 0.80 17.69
C THR A 70 -0.24 2.09 18.47
N GLU A 71 0.85 2.72 18.93
CA GLU A 71 0.77 3.98 19.69
C GLU A 71 0.19 5.12 18.84
N GLN A 72 0.71 5.33 17.62
CA GLN A 72 0.28 6.44 16.77
C GLN A 72 -1.18 6.29 16.33
N ARG A 73 -1.61 5.09 15.91
CA ARG A 73 -3.02 4.84 15.55
C ARG A 73 -3.95 5.05 16.74
N GLN A 74 -3.56 4.62 17.94
CA GLN A 74 -4.36 4.82 19.16
C GLN A 74 -4.45 6.30 19.54
N ARG A 75 -3.32 7.00 19.61
CA ARG A 75 -3.27 8.43 19.96
C ARG A 75 -4.07 9.27 18.97
N LEU A 76 -3.90 9.02 17.68
CA LEU A 76 -4.60 9.74 16.63
C LEU A 76 -6.11 9.46 16.67
N SER A 77 -6.52 8.19 16.80
CA SER A 77 -7.93 7.83 16.92
C SER A 77 -8.60 8.47 18.13
N GLN A 78 -7.94 8.44 19.30
CA GLN A 78 -8.49 9.02 20.53
C GLN A 78 -8.63 10.54 20.43
N ALA A 79 -7.65 11.21 19.83
CA ALA A 79 -7.66 12.66 19.70
C ALA A 79 -8.72 13.12 18.68
N LEU A 80 -8.80 12.46 17.51
CA LEU A 80 -9.80 12.76 16.49
C LEU A 80 -11.23 12.53 16.97
N ALA A 81 -11.45 11.50 17.80
CA ALA A 81 -12.78 11.20 18.33
C ALA A 81 -13.37 12.36 19.15
N ARG A 82 -12.53 13.16 19.83
CA ARG A 82 -12.96 14.37 20.57
C ARG A 82 -13.48 15.47 19.65
N GLU A 83 -13.04 15.47 18.39
CA GLU A 83 -13.45 16.40 17.34
C GLU A 83 -14.58 15.82 16.45
N GLY A 84 -15.14 14.66 16.82
CA GLY A 84 -16.14 13.95 16.01
C GLY A 84 -15.60 13.31 14.72
N ALA A 85 -14.28 13.22 14.59
CA ALA A 85 -13.59 12.69 13.42
C ALA A 85 -12.99 11.30 13.69
N GLY A 86 -12.80 10.52 12.63
CA GLY A 86 -12.20 9.19 12.66
C GLY A 86 -11.28 8.95 11.48
N LEU A 87 -10.62 7.79 11.48
CA LEU A 87 -9.69 7.37 10.43
C LEU A 87 -10.32 6.26 9.58
N TYR A 88 -10.02 6.30 8.29
CA TYR A 88 -10.34 5.24 7.35
C TYR A 88 -9.07 4.89 6.55
N GLY A 89 -8.51 3.69 6.79
CA GLY A 89 -7.20 3.28 6.26
C GLY A 89 -7.24 2.25 5.13
N ALA A 90 -8.38 2.07 4.44
CA ALA A 90 -8.48 1.20 3.27
C ALA A 90 -8.18 1.98 1.98
N GLY A 91 -7.84 1.27 0.90
CA GLY A 91 -7.33 1.85 -0.35
C GLY A 91 -8.30 2.77 -1.08
N SER A 92 -9.60 2.56 -0.90
CA SER A 92 -10.65 3.48 -1.31
C SER A 92 -11.77 3.48 -0.27
N HIS A 93 -12.42 4.64 -0.12
CA HIS A 93 -13.61 4.71 0.73
C HIS A 93 -14.88 4.38 -0.08
N PRO A 94 -15.69 3.37 0.31
CA PRO A 94 -16.77 2.80 -0.50
C PRO A 94 -17.75 3.82 -1.06
N ILE A 95 -18.16 4.81 -0.23
CA ILE A 95 -19.21 5.79 -0.55
C ILE A 95 -18.70 7.24 -0.60
N ALA A 96 -17.39 7.45 -0.76
CA ALA A 96 -16.86 8.81 -0.80
C ALA A 96 -17.39 9.59 -2.00
N GLN A 97 -17.80 10.83 -1.75
CA GLN A 97 -18.14 11.79 -2.80
C GLN A 97 -16.87 12.49 -3.27
N TRP A 98 -16.06 11.77 -4.06
CA TRP A 98 -14.72 12.21 -4.47
C TRP A 98 -14.71 13.57 -5.19
N LEU A 99 -15.73 13.87 -6.01
CA LEU A 99 -15.90 15.18 -6.67
C LEU A 99 -16.04 16.36 -5.70
N ARG A 100 -16.49 16.11 -4.46
CA ARG A 100 -16.67 17.16 -3.45
C ARG A 100 -15.42 17.39 -2.59
N GLN A 101 -14.41 16.52 -2.70
CA GLN A 101 -13.21 16.62 -1.88
C GLN A 101 -12.37 17.82 -2.29
N ARG A 102 -11.77 18.48 -1.29
CA ARG A 102 -10.98 19.69 -1.50
C ARG A 102 -9.49 19.33 -1.58
N PRO A 103 -8.81 19.68 -2.69
CA PRO A 103 -7.37 19.66 -2.79
C PRO A 103 -6.70 20.43 -1.66
N ARG A 104 -5.50 20.01 -1.27
CA ARG A 104 -4.60 20.90 -0.53
C ARG A 104 -4.16 22.06 -1.41
N ASP A 105 -3.92 23.21 -0.75
CA ASP A 105 -3.63 24.49 -1.41
C ASP A 105 -2.13 24.83 -1.42
N THR A 106 -1.29 23.81 -1.25
CA THR A 106 0.16 23.96 -1.40
C THR A 106 0.52 24.08 -2.89
N PRO A 107 1.58 24.82 -3.25
CA PRO A 107 1.99 24.97 -4.65
C PRO A 107 2.13 23.64 -5.41
N HIS A 108 2.77 22.64 -4.79
CA HIS A 108 2.96 21.31 -5.38
C HIS A 108 1.63 20.65 -5.77
N TYR A 109 0.69 20.49 -4.84
CA TYR A 109 -0.61 19.89 -5.15
C TYR A 109 -1.45 20.73 -6.11
N ARG A 110 -1.42 22.07 -6.02
CA ARG A 110 -2.13 22.93 -6.99
C ARG A 110 -1.70 22.62 -8.42
N GLN A 111 -0.39 22.54 -8.66
CA GLN A 111 0.16 22.18 -9.95
C GLN A 111 -0.32 20.80 -10.42
N LEU A 112 -0.28 19.77 -9.55
CA LEU A 112 -0.78 18.44 -9.90
C LEU A 112 -2.26 18.43 -10.32
N PHE A 113 -3.13 19.18 -9.63
CA PHE A 113 -4.53 19.28 -10.00
C PHE A 113 -4.76 20.06 -11.31
N ASP A 114 -3.91 21.03 -11.60
CA ASP A 114 -3.95 21.77 -12.85
C ASP A 114 -3.43 20.94 -14.03
N ASP A 115 -2.39 20.14 -13.84
CA ASP A 115 -1.81 19.32 -14.91
C ASP A 115 -2.69 18.10 -15.23
N TYR A 116 -3.20 17.40 -14.22
CA TYR A 116 -3.88 16.10 -14.39
C TYR A 116 -5.40 16.16 -14.25
N ARG A 117 -5.96 17.32 -13.88
CA ARG A 117 -7.40 17.62 -13.90
C ARG A 117 -8.24 16.52 -13.21
N LEU A 118 -9.09 15.83 -13.98
CA LEU A 118 -10.03 14.85 -13.45
C LEU A 118 -9.33 13.61 -12.87
N VAL A 119 -8.16 13.23 -13.41
CA VAL A 119 -7.36 12.12 -12.91
C VAL A 119 -6.90 12.42 -11.47
N ALA A 120 -6.39 13.64 -11.22
CA ALA A 120 -6.08 14.10 -9.86
C ALA A 120 -7.31 14.16 -8.95
N ARG A 121 -8.44 14.70 -9.44
CA ARG A 121 -9.71 14.76 -8.68
C ARG A 121 -10.24 13.40 -8.25
N ARG A 122 -10.04 12.37 -9.06
CA ARG A 122 -10.51 11.01 -8.77
C ARG A 122 -9.58 10.25 -7.81
N SER A 123 -8.38 10.75 -7.55
CA SER A 123 -7.34 10.02 -6.82
C SER A 123 -7.43 10.14 -5.30
N LEU A 124 -8.65 10.11 -4.77
CA LEU A 124 -8.93 10.02 -3.34
C LEU A 124 -8.69 8.59 -2.85
N LEU A 125 -7.42 8.23 -2.72
CA LEU A 125 -6.93 6.87 -2.50
C LEU A 125 -5.94 6.86 -1.34
N ASN A 126 -5.86 5.73 -0.65
CA ASN A 126 -4.84 5.52 0.39
C ASN A 126 -3.88 4.40 -0.01
N GLY A 127 -2.58 4.67 0.04
CA GLY A 127 -1.51 3.70 -0.13
C GLY A 127 -0.94 3.16 1.19
N LEU A 128 -0.23 2.04 1.05
CA LEU A 128 0.78 1.61 2.00
C LEU A 128 2.13 1.67 1.27
N HIS A 129 3.07 2.48 1.77
CA HIS A 129 4.43 2.53 1.24
C HIS A 129 5.42 1.94 2.23
N VAL A 130 6.42 1.23 1.70
CA VAL A 130 7.48 0.63 2.52
C VAL A 130 8.83 0.95 1.90
N HIS A 131 9.68 1.61 2.67
CA HIS A 131 11.07 1.90 2.32
C HIS A 131 11.97 0.83 2.92
N VAL A 132 12.89 0.25 2.14
CA VAL A 132 13.94 -0.64 2.66
C VAL A 132 15.30 -0.09 2.25
N GLY A 133 16.18 0.09 3.24
CA GLY A 133 17.54 0.60 3.07
C GLY A 133 18.37 -0.30 2.18
N VAL A 134 19.10 0.31 1.25
CA VAL A 134 20.04 -0.37 0.36
C VAL A 134 21.45 0.12 0.67
N PRO A 135 22.43 -0.79 0.89
CA PRO A 135 23.82 -0.40 1.14
C PRO A 135 24.42 0.46 0.03
N ALA A 136 25.36 1.33 0.40
CA ALA A 136 26.12 2.12 -0.57
C ALA A 136 26.84 1.21 -1.59
N GLY A 137 26.88 1.65 -2.85
CA GLY A 137 27.49 0.89 -3.95
C GLY A 137 26.62 -0.18 -4.59
N VAL A 138 25.45 -0.49 -4.01
CA VAL A 138 24.48 -1.40 -4.64
C VAL A 138 23.62 -0.66 -5.65
N ASP A 139 23.49 -1.23 -6.85
CA ASP A 139 22.57 -0.74 -7.87
C ASP A 139 21.11 -1.04 -7.50
N ARG A 140 20.38 0.01 -7.09
CA ARG A 140 18.97 -0.09 -6.71
C ARG A 140 18.04 -0.53 -7.84
N MET A 141 18.40 -0.28 -9.11
CA MET A 141 17.60 -0.76 -10.23
C MET A 141 17.74 -2.26 -10.42
N GLN A 142 18.93 -2.83 -10.21
CA GLN A 142 19.09 -4.28 -10.21
C GLN A 142 18.32 -4.95 -9.07
N VAL A 143 18.31 -4.33 -7.88
CA VAL A 143 17.47 -4.79 -6.77
C VAL A 143 16.00 -4.78 -7.18
N ILE A 144 15.49 -3.68 -7.75
CA ILE A 144 14.11 -3.59 -8.23
C ILE A 144 13.80 -4.67 -9.26
N ASN A 145 14.68 -4.89 -10.24
CA ASN A 145 14.48 -5.90 -11.27
C ASN A 145 14.31 -7.31 -10.68
N ARG A 146 15.05 -7.64 -9.61
CA ARG A 146 14.91 -8.90 -8.85
C ARG A 146 13.57 -9.05 -8.13
N LEU A 147 12.91 -7.93 -7.83
CA LEU A 147 11.66 -7.89 -7.04
C LEU A 147 10.41 -7.87 -7.93
N LEU A 148 10.52 -7.42 -9.18
CA LEU A 148 9.37 -7.13 -10.05
C LEU A 148 8.34 -8.26 -10.09
N TYR A 149 8.80 -9.49 -10.29
CA TYR A 149 7.94 -10.67 -10.38
C TYR A 149 7.04 -10.86 -9.15
N TRP A 150 7.53 -10.52 -7.95
CA TRP A 150 6.84 -10.75 -6.68
C TRP A 150 5.93 -9.59 -6.25
N LEU A 151 6.01 -8.42 -6.89
CA LEU A 151 5.17 -7.27 -6.51
C LEU A 151 3.67 -7.55 -6.56
N PRO A 152 3.13 -8.25 -7.56
CA PRO A 152 1.69 -8.53 -7.59
C PRO A 152 1.22 -9.42 -6.44
N LEU A 153 2.09 -10.25 -5.85
CA LEU A 153 1.73 -11.00 -4.65
C LEU A 153 1.51 -10.06 -3.45
N LEU A 154 2.39 -9.06 -3.28
CA LEU A 154 2.23 -8.02 -2.25
C LEU A 154 0.96 -7.19 -2.46
N LEU A 155 0.61 -6.92 -3.73
CA LEU A 155 -0.67 -6.30 -4.07
C LEU A 155 -1.86 -7.19 -3.65
N ALA A 156 -1.84 -8.48 -4.02
CA ALA A 156 -2.90 -9.43 -3.69
C ALA A 156 -3.09 -9.63 -2.17
N LEU A 157 -2.05 -9.43 -1.36
CA LEU A 157 -2.13 -9.43 0.10
C LEU A 157 -2.74 -8.14 0.67
N SER A 158 -2.63 -7.02 -0.05
CA SER A 158 -3.04 -5.69 0.44
C SER A 158 -4.45 -5.26 0.04
N THR A 159 -5.10 -5.96 -0.90
CA THR A 159 -6.35 -5.48 -1.54
C THR A 159 -7.40 -5.02 -0.55
N SER A 160 -7.86 -3.77 -0.68
CA SER A 160 -8.79 -3.16 0.30
C SER A 160 -9.72 -2.12 -0.32
N SER A 161 -9.86 -2.13 -1.65
CA SER A 161 -10.61 -1.11 -2.40
C SER A 161 -11.62 -1.73 -3.36
N ALA A 162 -12.52 -2.56 -2.84
CA ALA A 162 -13.52 -3.28 -3.66
C ALA A 162 -14.65 -2.36 -4.18
N TYR A 163 -14.95 -1.29 -3.45
CA TYR A 163 -16.08 -0.40 -3.72
C TYR A 163 -15.63 1.03 -4.07
N TRP A 164 -16.39 1.68 -4.94
CA TRP A 164 -16.18 3.07 -5.33
C TRP A 164 -17.51 3.75 -5.65
N GLY A 165 -17.76 4.93 -5.08
CA GLY A 165 -18.99 5.68 -5.33
C GLY A 165 -20.29 4.93 -4.95
N GLY A 166 -20.21 3.99 -4.01
CA GLY A 166 -21.32 3.14 -3.57
C GLY A 166 -21.60 1.94 -4.48
N GLN A 167 -20.72 1.62 -5.42
CA GLN A 167 -20.87 0.52 -6.36
C GLN A 167 -19.75 -0.52 -6.16
N ASP A 168 -20.07 -1.79 -6.36
CA ASP A 168 -19.03 -2.82 -6.53
C ASP A 168 -18.31 -2.55 -7.84
N THR A 169 -17.00 -2.38 -7.76
CA THR A 169 -16.17 -2.07 -8.92
C THR A 169 -15.89 -3.30 -9.77
N GLY A 170 -16.12 -4.49 -9.23
CA GLY A 170 -15.64 -5.74 -9.78
C GLY A 170 -14.14 -5.98 -9.55
N TYR A 171 -13.41 -5.05 -8.91
CA TYR A 171 -11.98 -5.21 -8.58
C TYR A 171 -11.80 -5.50 -7.08
N MET A 172 -10.62 -6.01 -6.73
CA MET A 172 -10.17 -6.17 -5.33
C MET A 172 -9.27 -4.99 -4.92
N SER A 173 -8.49 -4.45 -5.87
CA SER A 173 -7.84 -3.14 -5.75
C SER A 173 -8.31 -2.19 -6.85
N TYR A 174 -9.37 -1.43 -6.58
CA TYR A 174 -9.77 -0.33 -7.46
C TYR A 174 -8.82 0.87 -7.36
N ARG A 175 -8.08 1.02 -6.24
CA ARG A 175 -6.99 1.99 -6.14
C ARG A 175 -6.03 1.84 -7.31
N ARG A 176 -5.58 0.62 -7.60
CA ARG A 176 -4.64 0.37 -8.70
C ARG A 176 -5.25 0.58 -10.09
N VAL A 177 -6.56 0.48 -10.24
CA VAL A 177 -7.27 0.89 -11.46
C VAL A 177 -7.21 2.41 -11.63
N VAL A 178 -7.53 3.18 -10.59
CA VAL A 178 -7.47 4.65 -10.65
C VAL A 178 -6.04 5.15 -10.83
N CYS A 179 -5.06 4.56 -10.14
CA CYS A 179 -3.64 4.84 -10.34
C CYS A 179 -3.21 4.62 -11.79
N GLY A 180 -3.77 3.63 -12.49
CA GLY A 180 -3.40 3.32 -13.88
C GLY A 180 -3.71 4.42 -14.90
N GLU A 181 -4.51 5.42 -14.55
CA GLU A 181 -4.76 6.61 -15.40
C GLU A 181 -3.68 7.68 -15.28
N TRP A 182 -2.82 7.62 -14.25
CA TRP A 182 -1.70 8.54 -14.12
C TRP A 182 -0.54 8.13 -15.02
N PRO A 183 0.17 9.10 -15.63
CA PRO A 183 1.41 8.78 -16.32
C PRO A 183 2.41 8.20 -15.33
N HIS A 184 3.08 7.12 -15.73
CA HIS A 184 4.15 6.49 -14.96
C HIS A 184 3.75 6.00 -13.56
N MET A 185 2.46 5.75 -13.29
CA MET A 185 1.99 5.18 -12.01
C MET A 185 1.70 3.67 -12.10
N GLY A 186 2.51 2.96 -12.88
CA GLY A 186 2.42 1.51 -13.12
C GLY A 186 3.66 0.75 -12.66
N LEU A 187 3.86 -0.46 -13.17
CA LEU A 187 5.10 -1.19 -12.95
C LEU A 187 6.28 -0.46 -13.65
N PRO A 188 7.50 -0.42 -13.06
CA PRO A 188 8.67 0.25 -13.63
C PRO A 188 9.01 -0.16 -15.06
N GLU A 189 9.67 0.71 -15.81
CA GLU A 189 10.28 0.30 -17.08
C GLU A 189 11.39 -0.76 -16.84
N PRO A 190 11.60 -1.73 -17.75
CA PRO A 190 12.60 -2.79 -17.60
C PRO A 190 14.02 -2.26 -17.88
N LEU A 191 14.47 -1.31 -17.06
CA LEU A 191 15.77 -0.67 -17.16
C LEU A 191 16.83 -1.57 -16.51
N PRO A 192 17.93 -1.92 -17.19
CA PRO A 192 18.86 -2.95 -16.71
C PRO A 192 19.66 -2.54 -15.47
N ASP A 193 19.97 -1.25 -15.33
CA ASP A 193 20.89 -0.73 -14.33
C ASP A 193 20.59 0.74 -13.97
N TRP A 194 21.33 1.26 -13.00
CA TRP A 194 21.25 2.65 -12.54
C TRP A 194 21.51 3.66 -13.67
N SER A 195 22.47 3.37 -14.56
CA SER A 195 22.82 4.27 -15.66
C SER A 195 21.68 4.42 -16.66
N ALA A 196 20.97 3.33 -16.97
CA ALA A 196 19.77 3.35 -17.80
C ALA A 196 18.63 4.14 -17.14
N TYR A 197 18.47 4.01 -15.81
CA TYR A 197 17.53 4.82 -15.03
C TYR A 197 17.85 6.31 -15.10
N GLU A 198 19.12 6.71 -14.91
CA GLU A 198 19.52 8.11 -15.01
C GLU A 198 19.32 8.68 -16.42
N ARG A 199 19.64 7.91 -17.47
CA ARG A 199 19.36 8.32 -18.86
C ARG A 199 17.87 8.50 -19.14
N TYR A 200 17.04 7.57 -18.65
CA TYR A 200 15.59 7.64 -18.80
C TYR A 200 15.00 8.84 -18.04
N ARG A 201 15.44 9.07 -16.81
CA ARG A 201 15.06 10.24 -16.01
C ARG A 201 15.48 11.54 -16.70
N ALA A 202 16.73 11.66 -17.14
CA ALA A 202 17.25 12.83 -17.83
C ALA A 202 16.50 13.12 -19.14
N LEU A 203 16.05 12.08 -19.86
CA LEU A 203 15.16 12.23 -21.00
C LEU A 203 13.84 12.90 -20.62
N LEU A 204 13.13 12.38 -19.62
CA LEU A 204 11.83 12.95 -19.26
C LEU A 204 11.96 14.35 -18.67
N GLN A 205 13.06 14.64 -17.98
CA GLN A 205 13.32 15.98 -17.45
C GLN A 205 13.61 16.99 -18.56
N ARG A 206 14.52 16.66 -19.48
CA ARG A 206 14.88 17.58 -20.57
C ARG A 206 13.70 17.83 -21.54
N THR A 207 12.74 16.91 -21.63
CA THR A 207 11.53 17.07 -22.46
C THR A 207 10.33 17.62 -21.69
N GLY A 208 10.48 17.99 -20.41
CA GLY A 208 9.40 18.54 -19.59
C GLY A 208 8.32 17.54 -19.18
N SER A 209 8.55 16.24 -19.35
CA SER A 209 7.62 15.17 -18.94
C SER A 209 7.77 14.78 -17.47
N LEU A 210 8.87 15.20 -16.83
CA LEU A 210 9.12 15.03 -15.40
C LEU A 210 9.75 16.32 -14.85
N ALA A 211 9.27 16.81 -13.71
CA ALA A 211 9.87 17.95 -13.04
C ALA A 211 11.32 17.66 -12.58
N GLU A 212 12.12 18.70 -12.36
CA GLU A 212 13.52 18.54 -11.93
C GLU A 212 13.64 17.82 -10.58
N ASP A 213 12.78 18.18 -9.65
CA ASP A 213 12.62 17.58 -8.32
C ASP A 213 11.60 16.43 -8.29
N GLY A 214 10.98 16.15 -9.44
CA GLY A 214 10.00 15.09 -9.64
C GLY A 214 10.58 13.68 -9.48
N ASP A 215 9.70 12.75 -9.13
CA ASP A 215 10.00 11.33 -8.97
C ASP A 215 8.98 10.49 -9.74
N PHE A 216 9.34 9.26 -10.09
CA PHE A 216 8.43 8.33 -10.76
C PHE A 216 7.39 7.82 -9.76
N TRP A 217 6.13 7.73 -10.17
CA TRP A 217 5.06 7.14 -9.34
C TRP A 217 4.93 5.62 -9.52
N TRP A 218 6.02 4.96 -9.90
CA TRP A 218 6.04 3.52 -10.13
C TRP A 218 5.62 2.72 -8.90
N ALA A 219 5.08 1.52 -9.15
CA ALA A 219 4.66 0.55 -8.15
C ALA A 219 5.79 0.09 -7.20
N ILE A 220 7.04 0.26 -7.64
CA ILE A 220 8.26 0.22 -6.83
C ILE A 220 9.26 1.21 -7.44
N ARG A 221 10.08 1.88 -6.65
CA ARG A 221 11.07 2.83 -7.19
C ARG A 221 12.32 2.95 -6.32
N PRO A 222 13.45 3.42 -6.87
CA PRO A 222 14.52 3.96 -6.04
C PRO A 222 14.01 5.26 -5.40
N SER A 223 14.08 5.39 -4.08
CA SER A 223 13.71 6.66 -3.46
C SER A 223 14.69 7.76 -3.84
N ARG A 224 14.19 8.92 -4.28
CA ARG A 224 15.05 10.08 -4.52
C ARG A 224 15.65 10.63 -3.22
N ARG A 225 14.88 10.63 -2.14
CA ARG A 225 15.23 11.29 -0.86
C ARG A 225 16.08 10.41 0.04
N PHE A 226 15.87 9.09 -0.01
CA PHE A 226 16.52 8.14 0.88
C PHE A 226 17.29 7.07 0.07
N PRO A 227 18.38 6.49 0.61
CA PRO A 227 19.09 5.39 -0.03
C PRO A 227 18.31 4.07 0.12
N THR A 228 17.06 4.06 -0.36
CA THR A 228 16.12 2.96 -0.21
C THR A 228 15.54 2.55 -1.56
N VAL A 229 14.99 1.35 -1.61
CA VAL A 229 13.93 1.00 -2.56
C VAL A 229 12.59 1.16 -1.86
N GLU A 230 11.61 1.71 -2.55
CA GLU A 230 10.31 2.09 -2.03
C GLU A 230 9.20 1.31 -2.74
N LEU A 231 8.46 0.49 -2.00
CA LEU A 231 7.26 -0.21 -2.46
C LEU A 231 6.07 0.73 -2.43
N ARG A 232 5.31 0.82 -3.53
CA ARG A 232 4.13 1.72 -3.64
C ARG A 232 2.88 1.04 -4.22
N ILE A 233 2.99 -0.26 -4.53
CA ILE A 233 1.93 -1.03 -5.19
C ILE A 233 0.73 -1.30 -4.27
N CYS A 234 0.94 -1.37 -2.96
CA CYS A 234 -0.08 -1.84 -2.03
C CYS A 234 -1.19 -0.82 -1.79
N ASP A 235 -2.41 -1.31 -1.58
CA ASP A 235 -3.47 -0.50 -1.00
C ASP A 235 -3.19 -0.23 0.48
N GLY A 236 -3.80 0.83 1.05
CA GLY A 236 -3.85 1.01 2.49
C GLY A 236 -4.52 -0.18 3.19
N CYS A 237 -3.98 -0.62 4.32
CA CYS A 237 -4.51 -1.78 5.04
C CYS A 237 -5.11 -1.35 6.40
N PRO A 238 -6.41 -1.58 6.64
CA PRO A 238 -7.02 -1.27 7.93
C PRO A 238 -6.33 -1.99 9.09
N ARG A 239 -6.03 -3.29 8.98
CA ARG A 239 -5.40 -4.07 10.06
C ARG A 239 -3.89 -3.87 10.09
N LEU A 240 -3.34 -3.58 11.28
CA LEU A 240 -1.90 -3.38 11.46
C LEU A 240 -1.08 -4.66 11.21
N ASP A 241 -1.64 -5.84 11.50
CA ASP A 241 -0.94 -7.10 11.24
C ASP A 241 -0.65 -7.31 9.75
N ASP A 242 -1.56 -6.86 8.88
CA ASP A 242 -1.41 -7.00 7.43
C ASP A 242 -0.34 -6.04 6.90
N VAL A 243 -0.31 -4.80 7.42
CA VAL A 243 0.75 -3.82 7.17
C VAL A 243 2.13 -4.40 7.51
N LEU A 244 2.27 -4.98 8.70
CA LEU A 244 3.53 -5.54 9.18
C LEU A 244 3.95 -6.79 8.39
N ALA A 245 3.00 -7.60 7.95
CA ALA A 245 3.28 -8.76 7.10
C ALA A 245 3.82 -8.33 5.73
N ILE A 246 3.20 -7.34 5.09
CA ILE A 246 3.63 -6.81 3.80
C ILE A 246 5.01 -6.15 3.93
N ALA A 247 5.22 -5.31 4.96
CA ALA A 247 6.50 -4.67 5.20
C ALA A 247 7.62 -5.69 5.47
N GLY A 248 7.33 -6.71 6.28
CA GLY A 248 8.26 -7.79 6.59
C GLY A 248 8.63 -8.63 5.37
N LEU A 249 7.65 -9.01 4.54
CA LEU A 249 7.89 -9.74 3.30
C LEU A 249 8.69 -8.90 2.30
N PHE A 250 8.35 -7.62 2.13
CA PHE A 250 9.08 -6.75 1.22
C PHE A 250 10.54 -6.56 1.65
N ARG A 251 10.76 -6.32 2.95
CA ARG A 251 12.11 -6.26 3.52
C ARG A 251 12.90 -7.54 3.28
N HIS A 252 12.30 -8.70 3.56
CA HIS A 252 12.93 -10.01 3.33
C HIS A 252 13.30 -10.22 1.85
N LEU A 253 12.42 -9.82 0.94
CA LEU A 253 12.69 -9.91 -0.50
C LEU A 253 13.84 -9.00 -0.93
N VAL A 254 13.92 -7.78 -0.39
CA VAL A 254 15.04 -6.87 -0.66
C VAL A 254 16.34 -7.47 -0.13
N GLU A 255 16.36 -7.95 1.11
CA GLU A 255 17.53 -8.60 1.72
C GLU A 255 18.02 -9.80 0.89
N HIS A 256 17.10 -10.65 0.42
CA HIS A 256 17.43 -11.75 -0.47
C HIS A 256 17.95 -11.27 -1.84
N ALA A 257 17.36 -10.22 -2.41
CA ALA A 257 17.79 -9.64 -3.69
C ALA A 257 19.19 -9.01 -3.64
N LEU A 258 19.64 -8.54 -2.46
CA LEU A 258 21.00 -8.03 -2.24
C LEU A 258 22.06 -9.14 -2.30
N GLY A 259 21.70 -10.38 -1.96
CA GLY A 259 22.61 -11.53 -1.99
C GLY A 259 22.78 -12.17 -3.37
N ARG A 260 22.09 -11.66 -4.41
CA ARG A 260 22.01 -12.26 -5.74
C ARG A 260 22.72 -11.42 -6.80
N ASN A 261 23.34 -12.10 -7.75
CA ASN A 261 24.04 -11.49 -8.90
C ASN A 261 23.48 -11.94 -10.26
N ASP A 262 22.29 -12.54 -10.28
CA ASP A 262 21.64 -12.94 -11.52
C ASP A 262 21.10 -11.74 -12.31
N ALA A 263 21.09 -11.90 -13.64
CA ALA A 263 20.44 -10.96 -14.56
C ALA A 263 18.93 -11.22 -14.52
N VAL A 264 18.13 -10.21 -14.15
CA VAL A 264 16.70 -10.45 -13.86
C VAL A 264 15.74 -9.68 -14.76
N ALA A 265 16.19 -8.63 -15.45
CA ALA A 265 15.34 -7.92 -16.40
C ALA A 265 15.24 -8.69 -17.73
N SER A 266 14.23 -9.57 -17.86
CA SER A 266 13.83 -10.15 -19.15
C SER A 266 12.46 -9.64 -19.59
N ARG A 267 12.25 -9.59 -20.91
CA ARG A 267 10.97 -9.15 -21.50
C ARG A 267 9.84 -10.14 -21.14
N GLU A 268 10.17 -11.41 -21.07
CA GLU A 268 9.28 -12.50 -20.68
C GLU A 268 8.84 -12.36 -19.22
N MET A 269 9.77 -12.06 -18.30
CA MET A 269 9.44 -11.81 -16.89
C MET A 269 8.54 -10.58 -16.75
N ARG A 270 8.73 -9.56 -17.61
CA ARG A 270 7.85 -8.40 -17.66
C ARG A 270 6.42 -8.77 -18.08
N TRP A 271 6.24 -9.60 -19.11
CA TRP A 271 4.91 -10.07 -19.51
C TRP A 271 4.19 -10.79 -18.37
N VAL A 272 4.91 -11.70 -17.70
CA VAL A 272 4.39 -12.45 -16.56
C VAL A 272 4.00 -11.53 -15.41
N THR A 273 4.86 -10.56 -15.08
CA THR A 273 4.59 -9.59 -14.01
C THR A 273 3.37 -8.73 -14.33
N GLN A 274 3.24 -8.28 -15.57
CA GLN A 274 2.11 -7.45 -16.02
C GLN A 274 0.79 -8.22 -15.95
N GLU A 275 0.79 -9.49 -16.36
CA GLU A 275 -0.39 -10.37 -16.26
C GLU A 275 -0.76 -10.63 -14.80
N ASN A 276 0.21 -11.01 -13.97
CA ASN A 276 -0.03 -11.22 -12.53
C ASN A 276 -0.48 -9.93 -11.82
N TYR A 277 0.01 -8.75 -12.23
CA TYR A 277 -0.46 -7.45 -11.74
C TYR A 277 -1.95 -7.25 -12.01
N TRP A 278 -2.40 -7.50 -13.24
CA TRP A 278 -3.81 -7.40 -13.61
C TRP A 278 -4.67 -8.42 -12.83
N ARG A 279 -4.21 -9.66 -12.70
CA ARG A 279 -4.93 -10.70 -11.93
C ARG A 279 -5.01 -10.36 -10.45
N ALA A 280 -3.94 -9.83 -9.87
CA ALA A 280 -3.92 -9.40 -8.47
C ALA A 280 -4.92 -8.26 -8.20
N LEU A 281 -4.93 -7.20 -9.01
CA LEU A 281 -5.87 -6.09 -8.81
C LEU A 281 -7.33 -6.50 -9.07
N ARG A 282 -7.59 -7.44 -9.99
CA ARG A 282 -8.94 -7.86 -10.38
C ARG A 282 -9.51 -8.94 -9.47
N GLN A 283 -8.71 -9.93 -9.09
CA GLN A 283 -9.15 -11.17 -8.43
C GLN A 283 -8.59 -11.30 -7.01
N GLY A 284 -7.60 -10.48 -6.62
CA GLY A 284 -6.96 -10.57 -5.31
C GLY A 284 -6.40 -11.96 -5.04
N ARG A 285 -6.56 -12.43 -3.80
CA ARG A 285 -6.13 -13.78 -3.37
C ARG A 285 -6.79 -14.95 -4.13
N LEU A 286 -7.97 -14.73 -4.73
CA LEU A 286 -8.72 -15.76 -5.45
C LEU A 286 -8.28 -15.89 -6.92
N GLY A 287 -7.30 -15.10 -7.34
CA GLY A 287 -6.73 -15.20 -8.68
C GLY A 287 -5.89 -16.44 -8.89
N THR A 288 -5.72 -16.80 -10.16
CA THR A 288 -4.77 -17.82 -10.61
C THR A 288 -3.58 -17.12 -11.26
N PHE A 289 -2.39 -17.30 -10.72
CA PHE A 289 -1.18 -16.59 -11.13
C PHE A 289 -0.26 -17.46 -11.97
N ILE A 290 0.61 -16.84 -12.75
CA ILE A 290 1.68 -17.53 -13.46
C ILE A 290 2.83 -17.75 -12.48
N GLY A 291 3.05 -19.01 -12.10
CA GLY A 291 4.07 -19.43 -11.16
C GLY A 291 5.50 -19.32 -11.71
N VAL A 292 6.48 -19.38 -10.83
CA VAL A 292 7.90 -19.17 -11.19
C VAL A 292 8.53 -20.43 -11.77
N HIS A 293 8.00 -21.59 -11.42
CA HIS A 293 8.43 -22.89 -11.94
C HIS A 293 7.62 -23.25 -13.19
N GLU A 294 8.32 -23.32 -14.33
CA GLU A 294 7.74 -23.70 -15.63
C GLU A 294 6.54 -22.84 -16.08
N GLN A 295 6.32 -21.66 -15.46
CA GLN A 295 5.18 -20.78 -15.74
C GLN A 295 3.81 -21.46 -15.59
N ARG A 296 3.72 -22.51 -14.75
CA ARG A 296 2.46 -23.20 -14.50
C ARG A 296 1.49 -22.33 -13.68
N PRO A 297 0.18 -22.44 -13.91
CA PRO A 297 -0.81 -21.76 -13.09
C PRO A 297 -0.72 -22.15 -11.60
N VAL A 298 -0.81 -21.18 -10.70
CA VAL A 298 -0.79 -21.39 -9.24
C VAL A 298 -1.85 -20.54 -8.53
N SER A 299 -2.35 -20.99 -7.39
CA SER A 299 -3.12 -20.14 -6.47
C SER A 299 -2.21 -19.10 -5.80
N ALA A 300 -2.78 -18.08 -5.17
CA ALA A 300 -1.99 -17.12 -4.37
C ALA A 300 -1.19 -17.83 -3.25
N GLU A 301 -1.76 -18.85 -2.60
CA GLU A 301 -1.08 -19.63 -1.56
C GLU A 301 0.05 -20.49 -2.13
N GLY A 302 -0.19 -21.12 -3.29
CA GLY A 302 0.85 -21.83 -4.03
C GLY A 302 1.98 -20.88 -4.44
N TRP A 303 1.63 -19.64 -4.82
CA TRP A 303 2.61 -18.63 -5.19
C TRP A 303 3.44 -18.14 -4.00
N LEU A 304 2.82 -17.92 -2.83
CA LEU A 304 3.51 -17.63 -1.58
C LEU A 304 4.41 -18.80 -1.13
N THR A 305 4.00 -20.03 -1.40
CA THR A 305 4.82 -21.23 -1.13
C THR A 305 6.06 -21.26 -2.04
N GLN A 306 5.91 -20.91 -3.32
CA GLN A 306 7.04 -20.74 -4.23
C GLN A 306 7.98 -19.61 -3.78
N LEU A 307 7.43 -18.47 -3.33
CA LEU A 307 8.21 -17.37 -2.75
C LEU A 307 9.05 -17.88 -1.57
N GLN A 308 8.43 -18.59 -0.62
CA GLN A 308 9.15 -19.11 0.56
C GLN A 308 10.21 -20.15 0.19
N SER A 309 9.96 -20.96 -0.83
CA SER A 309 10.96 -21.93 -1.33
C SER A 309 12.17 -21.22 -1.94
N GLN A 310 11.96 -20.16 -2.72
CA GLN A 310 13.06 -19.40 -3.33
C GLN A 310 13.79 -18.48 -2.36
N CYS A 311 13.06 -17.91 -1.41
CA CYS A 311 13.56 -16.98 -0.39
C CYS A 311 13.18 -17.51 1.00
N PRO A 312 13.81 -18.60 1.49
CA PRO A 312 13.49 -19.16 2.80
C PRO A 312 13.56 -18.11 3.90
N ALA A 313 12.63 -18.18 4.86
CA ALA A 313 12.67 -17.32 6.03
C ALA A 313 13.90 -17.68 6.87
N ASP A 314 14.77 -16.70 7.12
CA ASP A 314 16.01 -16.83 7.87
C ASP A 314 16.04 -15.93 9.12
N THR A 315 14.98 -15.16 9.34
CA THR A 315 14.78 -14.32 10.51
C THR A 315 13.38 -14.52 11.10
N ALA A 316 13.23 -14.21 12.39
CA ALA A 316 11.93 -14.25 13.06
C ALA A 316 10.92 -13.23 12.47
N ASP A 317 11.40 -12.10 11.93
CA ASP A 317 10.56 -11.12 11.24
C ASP A 317 10.02 -11.71 9.92
N ALA A 318 10.89 -12.33 9.11
CA ALA A 318 10.48 -13.00 7.87
C ALA A 318 9.48 -14.13 8.16
N GLU A 319 9.77 -14.98 9.16
CA GLU A 319 8.89 -16.09 9.54
C GLU A 319 7.49 -15.61 9.93
N ARG A 320 7.40 -14.59 10.80
CA ARG A 320 6.12 -13.96 11.17
C ARG A 320 5.39 -13.39 9.96
N ALA A 321 6.11 -12.75 9.05
CA ALA A 321 5.53 -12.17 7.84
C ALA A 321 4.93 -13.25 6.93
N PHE A 322 5.62 -14.37 6.72
CA PHE A 322 5.09 -15.52 5.97
C PHE A 322 3.87 -16.16 6.65
N ILE A 323 3.89 -16.31 7.98
CA ILE A 323 2.75 -16.85 8.74
C ILE A 323 1.52 -15.94 8.57
N GLN A 324 1.68 -14.64 8.73
CA GLN A 324 0.58 -13.70 8.59
C GLN A 324 0.10 -13.60 7.13
N ALA A 325 1.01 -13.62 6.14
CA ALA A 325 0.62 -13.64 4.74
C ALA A 325 -0.23 -14.87 4.38
N ARG A 326 0.11 -16.07 4.90
CA ARG A 326 -0.75 -17.25 4.78
C ARG A 326 -2.13 -17.04 5.40
N ARG A 327 -2.21 -16.40 6.57
CA ARG A 327 -3.49 -16.07 7.21
C ARG A 327 -4.32 -15.11 6.36
N ILE A 328 -3.71 -14.06 5.79
CA ILE A 328 -4.40 -13.14 4.87
C ILE A 328 -4.99 -13.90 3.67
N LEU A 329 -4.22 -14.79 3.04
CA LEU A 329 -4.70 -15.55 1.87
C LEU A 329 -5.82 -16.54 2.22
N ARG A 330 -5.80 -17.10 3.44
CA ARG A 330 -6.83 -18.01 3.94
C ARG A 330 -8.09 -17.27 4.37
N ASP A 331 -7.95 -16.25 5.21
CA ASP A 331 -9.04 -15.58 5.92
C ASP A 331 -9.64 -14.41 5.13
N GLY A 332 -8.95 -13.96 4.08
CA GLY A 332 -9.37 -12.83 3.25
C GLY A 332 -8.65 -11.52 3.58
N THR A 333 -8.50 -10.70 2.56
CA THR A 333 -8.06 -9.31 2.65
C THR A 333 -9.21 -8.40 3.07
N SER A 334 -8.94 -7.11 3.33
CA SER A 334 -10.00 -6.15 3.61
C SER A 334 -11.04 -6.07 2.48
N ALA A 335 -10.64 -6.19 1.21
CA ALA A 335 -11.58 -6.22 0.10
C ALA A 335 -12.54 -7.44 0.16
N ASP A 336 -12.05 -8.60 0.60
CA ASP A 336 -12.88 -9.78 0.82
C ASP A 336 -13.90 -9.52 1.95
N HIS A 337 -13.44 -8.99 3.08
CA HIS A 337 -14.30 -8.69 4.24
C HIS A 337 -15.33 -7.61 3.93
N GLN A 338 -14.99 -6.61 3.11
CA GLN A 338 -15.93 -5.60 2.63
C GLN A 338 -17.06 -6.24 1.82
N ARG A 339 -16.73 -7.13 0.88
CA ARG A 339 -17.73 -7.82 0.04
C ARG A 339 -18.61 -8.75 0.87
N GLU A 340 -18.01 -9.50 1.79
CA GLU A 340 -18.74 -10.37 2.70
C GLU A 340 -19.68 -9.57 3.60
N THR A 341 -19.22 -8.46 4.16
CA THR A 341 -20.04 -7.56 4.99
C THR A 341 -21.23 -7.00 4.21
N TYR A 342 -21.01 -6.60 2.95
CA TYR A 342 -22.07 -6.15 2.07
C TYR A 342 -23.09 -7.26 1.81
N ALA A 343 -22.64 -8.45 1.41
CA ALA A 343 -23.51 -9.59 1.11
C ALA A 343 -24.37 -9.98 2.32
N ARG A 344 -23.76 -10.14 3.51
CA ARG A 344 -24.48 -10.43 4.75
C ARG A 344 -25.50 -9.34 5.11
N ALA A 345 -25.15 -8.07 4.91
CA ALA A 345 -26.08 -6.96 5.14
C ALA A 345 -27.29 -7.00 4.19
N ARG A 346 -27.07 -7.38 2.92
CA ARG A 346 -28.13 -7.58 1.92
C ARG A 346 -29.02 -8.76 2.27
N GLU A 347 -28.45 -9.88 2.70
CA GLU A 347 -29.20 -11.06 3.18
C GLU A 347 -30.07 -10.74 4.40
N GLN A 348 -29.65 -9.80 5.24
CA GLN A 348 -30.43 -9.26 6.37
C GLN A 348 -31.55 -8.28 5.95
N GLY A 349 -31.75 -8.06 4.65
CA GLY A 349 -32.80 -7.17 4.12
C GLY A 349 -32.46 -5.68 4.16
N LEU A 350 -31.20 -5.30 4.41
CA LEU A 350 -30.78 -3.90 4.39
C LEU A 350 -30.66 -3.37 2.95
N ASP A 351 -31.05 -2.12 2.74
CA ASP A 351 -30.85 -1.43 1.46
C ASP A 351 -29.35 -1.21 1.15
N ASP A 352 -29.02 -0.82 -0.09
CA ASP A 352 -27.62 -0.68 -0.51
C ASP A 352 -26.88 0.40 0.30
N ARG A 353 -27.59 1.47 0.68
CA ARG A 353 -27.01 2.56 1.47
C ARG A 353 -26.69 2.10 2.90
N GLN A 354 -27.57 1.32 3.51
CA GLN A 354 -27.38 0.72 4.82
C GLN A 354 -26.27 -0.34 4.79
N ALA A 355 -26.23 -1.19 3.76
CA ALA A 355 -25.18 -2.18 3.57
C ALA A 355 -23.80 -1.50 3.42
N MET A 356 -23.68 -0.47 2.58
CA MET A 356 -22.43 0.28 2.43
C MET A 356 -21.96 0.97 3.72
N ARG A 357 -22.89 1.45 4.55
CA ARG A 357 -22.54 1.99 5.88
C ARG A 357 -21.96 0.91 6.78
N LYS A 358 -22.47 -0.32 6.73
CA LYS A 358 -21.86 -1.46 7.45
C LYS A 358 -20.46 -1.76 6.93
N VAL A 359 -20.24 -1.73 5.61
CA VAL A 359 -18.90 -1.91 5.01
C VAL A 359 -17.92 -0.85 5.50
N VAL A 360 -18.31 0.43 5.50
CA VAL A 360 -17.48 1.52 6.03
C VAL A 360 -17.16 1.29 7.50
N LYS A 361 -18.18 0.99 8.32
CA LYS A 361 -18.00 0.72 9.74
C LYS A 361 -17.06 -0.45 10.00
N GLN A 362 -17.19 -1.55 9.27
CA GLN A 362 -16.31 -2.72 9.39
C GLN A 362 -14.84 -2.34 9.17
N ALA A 363 -14.54 -1.59 8.10
CA ALA A 363 -13.16 -1.17 7.82
C ALA A 363 -12.62 -0.17 8.86
N MET A 364 -13.48 0.67 9.44
CA MET A 364 -13.10 1.55 10.56
C MET A 364 -12.83 0.74 11.85
N ASP A 365 -13.66 -0.26 12.13
CA ASP A 365 -13.49 -1.12 13.31
C ASP A 365 -12.21 -1.97 13.19
N ASP A 366 -11.92 -2.50 11.99
CA ASP A 366 -10.67 -3.22 11.69
C ASP A 366 -9.41 -2.37 11.94
N HIS A 367 -9.50 -1.04 11.77
CA HIS A 367 -8.39 -0.12 12.06
C HIS A 367 -8.07 -0.02 13.56
N LEU A 368 -9.08 -0.19 14.41
CA LEU A 368 -8.96 -0.12 15.86
C LEU A 368 -8.57 -1.47 16.48
N LEU A 369 -8.64 -2.56 15.72
CA LEU A 369 -8.17 -3.86 16.16
C LEU A 369 -6.64 -3.85 16.31
N VAL A 370 -6.19 -3.77 17.55
CA VAL A 370 -4.81 -4.11 17.92
C VAL A 370 -4.84 -5.55 18.39
N SER A 371 -4.35 -6.48 17.56
CA SER A 371 -4.15 -7.86 17.99
C SER A 371 -3.21 -7.85 19.20
N VAL A 372 -3.75 -8.14 20.39
CA VAL A 372 -2.95 -8.43 21.58
C VAL A 372 -2.16 -9.68 21.24
N GLY A 373 -0.84 -9.53 21.10
CA GLY A 373 0.05 -10.60 20.66
C GLY A 373 -0.21 -11.85 21.50
N HIS A 374 -0.71 -12.91 20.87
CA HIS A 374 -0.58 -14.22 21.47
C HIS A 374 0.91 -14.54 21.45
N SER A 375 1.50 -14.49 22.64
CA SER A 375 2.80 -15.06 22.94
C SER A 375 2.77 -16.52 22.49
N VAL A 376 3.26 -16.79 21.28
CA VAL A 376 3.61 -18.16 20.90
C VAL A 376 4.81 -18.49 21.77
N GLN A 377 4.57 -19.21 22.86
CA GLN A 377 5.63 -19.96 23.55
C GLN A 377 6.19 -20.92 22.51
N ILE A 378 7.36 -20.58 21.98
CA ILE A 378 8.20 -21.54 21.27
C ILE A 378 8.77 -22.43 22.37
N ALA A 379 8.33 -23.68 22.40
CA ALA A 379 8.95 -24.75 23.16
C ALA A 379 10.15 -25.30 22.37
#